data_AF-A0A7Y8CN27-F1
#
_entry.id   AF-A0A7Y8CN27-F1
#
_cell.length_a   1.000
_cell.length_b   1.000
_cell.length_c   1.000
_cell.angle_alpha   90.00
_cell.angle_beta   90.00
_cell.angle_gamma   90.00
#
_symmetry.space_group_name_H-M   'P 1'
#
loop_
_entity.id
_entity.type
_entity.pdbx_description
1 polymer ?
#
loop_
_entity_poly.entity_id
_entity_poly.type
_entity_poly.pdbx_seq_one_letter_code
_entity_poly.pdbx_strand_id
1 'polypeptide(L)'
;MNPSAVFFDVLQSANVSRDDAKAVVEAWEAEVQTLASKSDLSETEARLNRSISELREELHSSIKEQGYEFRLAIEKQSALIEKQGSDFRLALEKQGNDLRLAMERQGSELREAMKKQGYDLRMSMEKQGNELREAMEKQGNDLRISMEKQGSELRGSHLSLESRYKLANWQFGIIILCLAIPVGREFLNFLANTFKF
;
A
#
# COMPACT_ATOMS: atom_id res chain seq x y z
N MET A 1 -17.08 -56.94 -88.65
CA MET A 1 -16.05 -58.01 -88.78
C MET A 1 -16.29 -59.00 -87.65
N ASN A 2 -16.34 -60.29 -87.94
CA ASN A 2 -16.51 -61.32 -86.91
C ASN A 2 -15.17 -61.54 -86.19
N PRO A 3 -15.02 -61.16 -84.91
CA PRO A 3 -13.73 -61.23 -84.20
C PRO A 3 -13.21 -62.66 -84.06
N SER A 4 -14.11 -63.64 -83.90
CA SER A 4 -13.73 -65.06 -83.77
C SER A 4 -13.15 -65.61 -85.07
N ALA A 5 -13.66 -65.17 -86.23
CA ALA A 5 -13.13 -65.56 -87.53
C ALA A 5 -11.72 -64.99 -87.77
N VAL A 6 -11.48 -63.72 -87.39
CA VAL A 6 -10.17 -63.09 -87.51
C VAL A 6 -9.16 -63.75 -86.57
N PHE A 7 -9.57 -64.07 -85.34
CA PHE A 7 -8.71 -64.75 -84.36
C PHE A 7 -8.35 -66.18 -84.80
N PHE A 8 -9.32 -66.91 -85.37
CA PHE A 8 -9.11 -68.24 -85.93
C PHE A 8 -8.13 -68.24 -87.11
N ASP A 9 -8.26 -67.28 -88.05
CA ASP A 9 -7.34 -67.14 -89.20
C ASP A 9 -5.90 -66.81 -88.75
N VAL A 10 -5.76 -65.96 -87.72
CA VAL A 10 -4.45 -65.64 -87.13
C VAL A 10 -3.80 -66.88 -86.51
N LEU A 11 -4.55 -67.71 -85.78
CA LEU A 11 -4.05 -68.96 -85.18
C LEU A 11 -3.61 -69.97 -86.25
N GLN A 12 -4.35 -70.08 -87.36
CA GLN A 12 -3.93 -70.94 -88.48
C GLN A 12 -2.66 -70.41 -89.17
N SER A 13 -2.53 -69.09 -89.33
CA SER A 13 -1.31 -68.49 -89.90
C SER A 13 -0.08 -68.69 -89.00
N ALA A 14 -0.29 -68.89 -87.70
CA ALA A 14 0.73 -69.23 -86.71
C ALA A 14 1.03 -70.74 -86.60
N ASN A 15 0.50 -71.55 -87.54
CA ASN A 15 0.74 -73.00 -87.64
C ASN A 15 0.12 -73.85 -86.49
N VAL A 16 -0.92 -73.35 -85.83
CA VAL A 16 -1.72 -74.11 -84.86
C VAL A 16 -2.64 -75.10 -85.60
N SER A 17 -2.78 -76.32 -85.09
CA SER A 17 -3.70 -77.33 -85.64
C SER A 17 -5.13 -76.78 -85.69
N ARG A 18 -5.92 -77.19 -86.70
CA ARG A 18 -7.30 -76.72 -86.87
C ARG A 18 -8.18 -77.03 -85.65
N ASP A 19 -7.95 -78.18 -85.00
CA ASP A 19 -8.73 -78.60 -83.84
C ASP A 19 -8.34 -77.80 -82.58
N ASP A 20 -7.05 -77.55 -82.37
CA ASP A 20 -6.55 -76.72 -81.26
C ASP A 20 -6.97 -75.25 -81.43
N ALA A 21 -6.87 -74.72 -82.65
CA ALA A 21 -7.31 -73.36 -82.98
C ALA A 21 -8.81 -73.17 -82.71
N LYS A 22 -9.62 -74.21 -83.00
CA LYS A 22 -11.05 -74.19 -82.70
C LYS A 22 -11.32 -74.22 -81.20
N ALA A 23 -10.63 -75.06 -80.45
CA ALA A 23 -10.77 -75.13 -78.99
C ALA A 23 -10.37 -73.80 -78.30
N VAL A 24 -9.30 -73.15 -78.78
CA VAL A 24 -8.86 -71.84 -78.27
C VAL A 24 -9.87 -70.73 -78.59
N VAL A 25 -10.47 -70.74 -79.78
CA VAL A 25 -11.51 -69.78 -80.15
C VAL A 25 -12.80 -70.01 -79.37
N GLU A 26 -13.21 -71.26 -79.16
CA GLU A 26 -14.36 -71.61 -78.30
C GLU A 26 -14.13 -71.20 -76.84
N ALA A 27 -12.91 -71.40 -76.31
CA ALA A 27 -12.55 -70.95 -74.96
C ALA A 27 -12.53 -69.42 -74.85
N TRP A 28 -11.98 -68.72 -75.83
CA TRP A 28 -11.98 -67.25 -75.90
C TRP A 28 -13.40 -66.69 -76.01
N GLU A 29 -14.26 -67.31 -76.83
CA GLU A 29 -15.64 -66.89 -77.00
C GLU A 29 -16.47 -67.15 -75.74
N ALA A 30 -16.20 -68.26 -75.02
CA ALA A 30 -16.75 -68.51 -73.70
C ALA A 30 -16.29 -67.45 -72.68
N GLU A 31 -15.00 -67.10 -72.63
CA GLU A 31 -14.48 -66.04 -71.74
C GLU A 31 -15.07 -64.67 -72.08
N VAL A 32 -15.16 -64.30 -73.37
CA VAL A 32 -15.75 -63.04 -73.82
C VAL A 32 -17.24 -62.93 -73.47
N GLN A 33 -17.98 -64.05 -73.45
CA GLN A 33 -19.35 -64.08 -72.95
C GLN A 33 -19.46 -63.88 -71.43
N THR A 34 -18.41 -64.20 -70.67
CA THR A 34 -18.36 -63.95 -69.22
C THR A 34 -17.87 -62.55 -68.84
N LEU A 35 -17.27 -61.82 -69.78
CA LEU A 35 -16.84 -60.44 -69.54
C LEU A 35 -18.05 -59.52 -69.36
N ALA A 36 -17.88 -58.51 -68.49
CA ALA A 36 -18.89 -57.49 -68.25
C ALA A 36 -19.37 -56.89 -69.58
N SER A 37 -20.67 -56.93 -69.80
CA SER A 37 -21.28 -56.33 -70.97
C SER A 37 -21.22 -54.81 -70.88
N LYS A 38 -21.40 -54.13 -72.02
CA LYS A 38 -21.55 -52.66 -72.03
C LYS A 38 -22.73 -52.19 -71.15
N SER A 39 -23.76 -53.03 -70.99
CA SER A 39 -24.88 -52.75 -70.10
C SER A 39 -24.44 -52.73 -68.65
N ASP A 40 -23.67 -53.74 -68.22
CA ASP A 40 -23.15 -53.83 -66.85
C ASP A 40 -22.24 -52.63 -66.54
N LEU A 41 -21.39 -52.24 -67.49
CA LEU A 41 -20.53 -51.07 -67.33
C LEU A 41 -21.36 -49.78 -67.19
N SER A 42 -22.38 -49.60 -68.04
CA SER A 42 -23.29 -48.44 -67.96
C SER A 42 -24.08 -48.40 -66.65
N GLU A 43 -24.50 -49.55 -66.13
CA GLU A 43 -25.16 -49.66 -64.83
C GLU A 43 -24.21 -49.28 -63.68
N THR A 44 -22.96 -49.75 -63.72
CA THR A 44 -21.96 -49.37 -62.72
C THR A 44 -21.64 -47.88 -62.76
N GLU A 45 -21.55 -47.28 -63.95
CA GLU A 45 -21.35 -45.84 -64.11
C GLU A 45 -22.54 -45.03 -63.56
N ALA A 46 -23.77 -45.44 -63.89
CA ALA A 46 -24.97 -44.82 -63.36
C ALA A 46 -25.05 -44.93 -61.83
N ARG A 47 -24.65 -46.07 -61.27
CA ARG A 47 -24.56 -46.29 -59.82
C ARG A 47 -23.50 -45.40 -59.18
N LEU A 48 -22.31 -45.31 -59.75
CA LEU A 48 -21.24 -44.43 -59.27
C LEU A 48 -21.66 -42.95 -59.29
N ASN A 49 -22.25 -42.49 -60.40
CA ASN A 49 -22.73 -41.11 -60.51
C ASN A 49 -23.82 -40.80 -59.47
N ARG A 50 -24.73 -41.76 -59.21
CA ARG A 50 -25.73 -41.61 -58.16
C ARG A 50 -25.09 -41.50 -56.77
N SER A 51 -24.17 -42.41 -56.42
CA SER A 51 -23.49 -42.38 -55.12
C SER A 51 -22.63 -41.12 -54.92
N ILE A 52 -21.95 -40.63 -55.96
CA ILE A 52 -21.20 -39.37 -55.90
C ILE A 52 -22.15 -38.19 -55.65
N SER A 53 -23.32 -38.17 -56.31
CA SER A 53 -24.31 -37.12 -56.08
C SER A 53 -24.88 -37.16 -54.66
N GLU A 54 -25.18 -38.34 -54.13
CA GLU A 54 -25.67 -38.53 -52.76
C GLU A 54 -24.63 -38.05 -51.74
N LEU A 55 -23.37 -38.48 -51.87
CA LEU A 55 -22.27 -38.03 -51.01
C LEU A 55 -22.06 -36.51 -51.08
N ARG A 56 -22.24 -35.91 -52.26
CA ARG A 56 -22.12 -34.45 -52.42
C ARG A 56 -23.20 -33.71 -51.65
N GLU A 57 -24.44 -34.17 -51.71
CA GLU A 57 -25.56 -33.55 -50.99
C GLU A 57 -25.43 -33.76 -49.47
N GLU A 58 -25.04 -34.96 -49.03
CA GLU A 58 -24.78 -35.23 -47.61
C GLU A 58 -23.65 -34.36 -47.06
N LEU A 59 -22.54 -34.23 -47.80
CA LEU A 59 -21.43 -33.35 -47.42
C LEU A 59 -21.87 -31.89 -47.39
N HIS A 60 -22.65 -31.44 -48.38
CA HIS A 60 -23.15 -30.07 -48.43
C HIS A 60 -24.07 -29.75 -47.24
N SER A 61 -24.99 -30.67 -46.91
CA SER A 61 -25.87 -30.56 -45.75
C SER A 61 -25.06 -30.54 -44.44
N SER A 62 -24.09 -31.44 -44.29
CA SER A 62 -23.24 -31.53 -43.11
C SER A 62 -22.42 -30.26 -42.88
N ILE A 63 -21.80 -29.73 -43.93
CA ILE A 63 -21.05 -28.47 -43.86
C ILE A 63 -21.96 -27.31 -43.45
N LYS A 64 -23.16 -27.26 -44.02
CA LYS A 64 -24.14 -26.22 -43.71
C LYS A 64 -24.56 -26.28 -42.25
N GLU A 65 -24.92 -27.46 -41.75
CA GLU A 65 -25.32 -27.68 -40.36
C GLU A 65 -24.19 -27.34 -39.37
N GLN A 66 -22.98 -27.83 -39.63
CA GLN A 66 -21.80 -27.45 -38.83
C GLN A 66 -21.54 -25.94 -38.85
N GLY A 67 -21.76 -25.27 -39.98
CA GLY A 67 -21.66 -23.82 -40.08
C GLY A 67 -22.69 -23.08 -39.22
N TYR A 68 -23.92 -23.59 -39.09
CA TYR A 68 -24.93 -23.03 -38.18
C TYR A 68 -24.55 -23.24 -36.72
N GLU A 69 -24.15 -24.45 -36.34
CA GLU A 69 -23.73 -24.78 -34.98
C GLU A 69 -22.52 -23.95 -34.54
N PHE A 70 -21.51 -23.82 -35.42
CA PHE A 70 -20.32 -23.03 -35.15
C PHE A 70 -20.66 -21.54 -34.94
N ARG A 71 -21.55 -20.98 -35.77
CA ARG A 71 -21.99 -19.59 -35.63
C ARG A 71 -22.75 -19.37 -34.31
N LEU A 72 -23.66 -20.28 -33.95
CA LEU A 72 -24.37 -20.22 -32.67
C LEU A 72 -23.42 -20.32 -31.47
N ALA A 73 -22.42 -21.20 -31.55
CA ALA A 73 -21.40 -21.35 -30.53
C ALA A 73 -20.59 -20.06 -30.35
N ILE A 74 -20.17 -19.43 -31.45
CA ILE A 74 -19.49 -18.13 -31.42
C ILE A 74 -20.38 -17.06 -30.77
N GLU A 75 -21.62 -16.93 -31.22
CA GLU A 75 -22.54 -15.91 -30.70
C GLU A 75 -22.76 -16.06 -29.19
N LYS A 76 -22.93 -17.31 -28.73
CA LYS A 76 -23.04 -17.62 -27.30
C LYS A 76 -21.76 -17.27 -26.54
N GLN A 77 -20.59 -17.58 -27.09
CA GLN A 77 -19.30 -17.24 -26.47
C GLN A 77 -19.09 -15.73 -26.39
N SER A 78 -19.40 -14.99 -27.47
CA SER A 78 -19.32 -13.53 -27.50
C SER A 78 -20.21 -12.90 -26.43
N ALA A 79 -21.47 -13.33 -26.33
CA ALA A 79 -22.38 -12.83 -25.30
C ALA A 79 -21.89 -13.12 -23.86
N LEU A 80 -21.28 -14.29 -23.62
CA LEU A 80 -20.69 -14.62 -22.33
C LEU A 80 -19.49 -13.73 -22.01
N ILE A 81 -18.60 -13.49 -22.98
CA ILE A 81 -17.43 -12.63 -22.82
C ILE A 81 -17.85 -11.18 -22.55
N GLU A 82 -18.84 -10.66 -23.27
CA GLU A 82 -19.38 -9.32 -23.06
C GLU A 82 -19.98 -9.16 -21.65
N LYS A 83 -20.78 -10.14 -21.22
CA LYS A 83 -21.36 -10.16 -19.88
C LYS A 83 -20.28 -10.20 -18.80
N GLN A 84 -19.32 -11.12 -18.91
CA GLN A 84 -18.22 -11.24 -17.96
C GLN A 84 -17.37 -9.96 -17.92
N GLY A 85 -17.12 -9.34 -19.07
CA GLY A 85 -16.40 -8.08 -19.16
C GLY A 85 -17.14 -6.92 -18.48
N SER A 86 -18.47 -6.87 -18.62
CA SER A 86 -19.33 -5.90 -17.94
C SER A 86 -19.35 -6.11 -16.42
N ASP A 87 -19.58 -7.34 -15.98
CA ASP A 87 -19.60 -7.71 -14.55
C ASP A 87 -18.25 -7.41 -13.88
N PHE A 88 -17.14 -7.72 -14.57
CA PHE A 88 -15.79 -7.42 -14.08
C PHE A 88 -15.56 -5.90 -13.94
N ARG A 89 -16.03 -5.11 -14.91
CA ARG A 89 -15.91 -3.65 -14.86
C ARG A 89 -16.69 -3.04 -13.69
N LEU A 90 -17.92 -3.52 -13.46
CA LEU A 90 -18.74 -3.10 -12.32
C LEU A 90 -18.09 -3.48 -10.99
N ALA A 91 -17.50 -4.68 -10.90
CA ALA A 91 -16.79 -5.11 -9.69
C ALA A 91 -15.58 -4.23 -9.39
N LEU A 92 -14.79 -3.87 -10.41
CA LEU A 92 -13.66 -2.96 -10.25
C LEU A 92 -14.09 -1.55 -9.86
N GLU A 93 -15.17 -1.02 -10.46
CA GLU A 93 -15.70 0.30 -10.11
C GLU A 93 -16.17 0.34 -8.65
N LYS A 94 -16.86 -0.71 -8.19
CA LYS A 94 -17.29 -0.85 -6.80
C LYS A 94 -16.09 -0.89 -5.85
N GLN A 95 -15.10 -1.75 -6.11
CA GLN A 95 -13.89 -1.82 -5.29
C GLN A 95 -13.12 -0.50 -5.26
N GLY A 96 -13.03 0.20 -6.39
CA GLY A 96 -12.38 1.51 -6.47
C GLY A 96 -13.08 2.56 -5.61
N ASN A 97 -14.42 2.60 -5.65
CA ASN A 97 -15.21 3.50 -4.82
C ASN A 97 -15.10 3.16 -3.32
N ASP A 98 -15.15 1.88 -2.97
CA ASP A 98 -15.00 1.42 -1.59
C ASP A 98 -13.63 1.79 -1.02
N LEU A 99 -12.55 1.60 -1.82
CA LEU A 99 -11.20 2.00 -1.44
C LEU A 99 -11.08 3.52 -1.24
N ARG A 100 -11.67 4.33 -2.13
CA ARG A 100 -11.68 5.79 -2.00
C ARG A 100 -12.36 6.22 -0.70
N LEU A 101 -13.53 5.67 -0.40
CA LEU A 101 -14.26 5.97 0.83
C LEU A 101 -13.51 5.52 2.09
N ALA A 102 -12.80 4.39 2.04
CA ALA A 102 -11.97 3.94 3.15
C ALA A 102 -10.80 4.90 3.42
N MET A 103 -10.12 5.35 2.36
CA MET A 103 -9.03 6.33 2.46
C MET A 103 -9.51 7.69 2.98
N GLU A 104 -10.67 8.17 2.53
CA GLU A 104 -11.27 9.41 3.02
C GLU A 104 -11.60 9.33 4.52
N ARG A 105 -12.18 8.21 4.99
CA ARG A 105 -12.46 7.99 6.41
C ARG A 105 -11.19 8.00 7.25
N GLN A 106 -10.18 7.20 6.87
CA GLN A 106 -8.90 7.16 7.57
C GLN A 106 -8.22 8.54 7.61
N GLY A 107 -8.26 9.28 6.50
CA GLY A 107 -7.73 10.64 6.45
C GLY A 107 -8.45 11.61 7.39
N SER A 108 -9.77 11.48 7.52
CA SER A 108 -10.57 12.29 8.46
C SER A 108 -10.26 11.94 9.91
N GLU A 109 -10.24 10.65 10.24
CA GLU A 109 -9.93 10.15 11.59
C GLU A 109 -8.53 10.58 12.04
N LEU A 110 -7.53 10.46 11.17
CA LEU A 110 -6.17 10.92 11.44
C LEU A 110 -6.12 12.43 11.73
N ARG A 111 -6.85 13.22 10.93
CA ARG A 111 -6.90 14.69 11.12
C ARG A 111 -7.56 15.07 12.45
N GLU A 112 -8.60 14.36 12.84
CA GLU A 112 -9.28 14.57 14.13
C GLU A 112 -8.38 14.18 15.31
N ALA A 113 -7.72 13.02 15.22
CA ALA A 113 -6.75 12.57 16.23
C ALA A 113 -5.62 13.59 16.43
N MET A 114 -5.05 14.10 15.32
CA MET A 114 -4.01 15.13 15.37
C MET A 114 -4.48 16.44 16.00
N LYS A 115 -5.72 16.88 15.69
CA LYS A 115 -6.31 18.06 16.34
C LYS A 115 -6.47 17.87 17.84
N LYS A 116 -6.96 16.70 18.26
CA LYS A 116 -7.12 16.37 19.68
C LYS A 116 -5.79 16.36 20.42
N GLN A 117 -4.79 15.67 19.88
CA GLN A 117 -3.44 15.65 20.47
C GLN A 117 -2.83 17.06 20.55
N GLY A 118 -3.03 17.90 19.53
CA GLY A 118 -2.56 19.28 19.55
C GLY A 118 -3.24 20.12 20.64
N TYR A 119 -4.54 19.94 20.85
CA TYR A 119 -5.28 20.60 21.93
C TYR A 119 -4.79 20.13 23.31
N ASP A 120 -4.67 18.81 23.51
CA ASP A 120 -4.21 18.23 24.78
C ASP A 120 -2.80 18.69 25.14
N LEU A 121 -1.89 18.74 24.15
CA LEU A 121 -0.54 19.26 24.33
C LEU A 121 -0.55 20.73 24.75
N ARG A 122 -1.38 21.57 24.11
CA ARG A 122 -1.50 22.98 24.45
C ARG A 122 -1.99 23.17 25.88
N MET A 123 -3.02 22.44 26.29
CA MET A 123 -3.55 22.48 27.65
C MET A 123 -2.51 22.04 28.69
N SER A 124 -1.74 20.99 28.39
CA SER A 124 -0.66 20.52 29.26
C SER A 124 0.44 21.59 29.42
N MET A 125 0.84 22.24 28.34
CA MET A 125 1.85 23.31 28.38
C MET A 125 1.37 24.54 29.16
N GLU A 126 0.10 24.92 28.98
CA GLU A 126 -0.49 26.03 29.72
C GLU A 126 -0.53 25.75 31.23
N LYS A 127 -0.95 24.54 31.61
CA LYS A 127 -0.95 24.10 33.02
C LYS A 127 0.46 24.14 33.62
N GLN A 128 1.45 23.55 32.94
CA GLN A 128 2.84 23.58 33.42
C GLN A 128 3.39 25.01 33.53
N GLY A 129 3.05 25.88 32.59
CA GLY A 129 3.44 27.29 32.62
C GLY A 129 2.86 28.04 33.82
N ASN A 130 1.59 27.78 34.15
CA ASN A 130 0.93 28.37 35.32
C ASN A 130 1.53 27.84 36.63
N GLU A 131 1.74 26.53 36.74
CA GLU A 131 2.39 25.91 37.91
C GLU A 131 3.80 26.47 38.15
N LEU A 132 4.58 26.66 37.07
CA LEU A 132 5.90 27.27 37.16
C LEU A 132 5.84 28.73 37.63
N ARG A 133 4.88 29.51 37.12
CA ARG A 133 4.68 30.90 37.53
C ARG A 133 4.33 31.00 39.01
N GLU A 134 3.39 30.19 39.48
CA GLU A 134 3.00 30.15 40.91
C GLU A 134 4.19 29.76 41.80
N ALA A 135 4.99 28.77 41.38
CA ALA A 135 6.18 28.37 42.12
C ALA A 135 7.22 29.50 42.23
N MET A 136 7.44 30.23 41.13
CA MET A 136 8.36 31.37 41.09
C MET A 136 7.87 32.54 41.95
N GLU A 137 6.57 32.84 41.93
CA GLU A 137 5.98 33.89 42.77
C GLU A 137 6.12 33.55 44.26
N LYS A 138 5.87 32.30 44.63
CA LYS A 138 6.03 31.84 46.01
C LYS A 138 7.49 31.94 46.47
N GLN A 139 8.44 31.44 45.67
CA GLN A 139 9.87 31.55 46.00
C GLN A 139 10.33 33.01 46.10
N GLY A 140 9.86 33.88 45.20
CA GLY A 140 10.17 35.30 45.23
C GLY A 140 9.64 35.99 46.49
N ASN A 141 8.42 35.67 46.92
CA ASN A 141 7.85 36.21 48.15
C ASN A 141 8.59 35.70 49.40
N ASP A 142 8.90 34.41 49.46
CA ASP A 142 9.66 33.81 50.57
C ASP A 142 11.06 34.44 50.68
N LEU A 143 11.74 34.67 49.55
CA LEU A 143 13.02 35.36 49.51
C LEU A 143 12.91 36.80 50.03
N ARG A 144 11.88 37.54 49.60
CA ARG A 144 11.64 38.91 50.08
C ARG A 144 11.45 38.97 51.58
N ILE A 145 10.61 38.09 52.14
CA ILE A 145 10.37 38.01 53.59
C ILE A 145 11.68 37.69 54.33
N SER A 146 12.48 36.75 53.81
CA SER A 146 13.77 36.40 54.39
C SER A 146 14.74 37.60 54.41
N MET A 147 14.83 38.35 53.30
CA MET A 147 15.68 39.55 53.22
C MET A 147 15.21 40.67 54.16
N GLU A 148 13.90 40.90 54.27
CA GLU A 148 13.33 41.88 55.21
C GLU A 148 13.68 41.53 56.65
N LYS A 149 13.53 40.25 57.02
CA LYS A 149 13.89 39.76 58.36
C LYS A 149 15.38 39.99 58.65
N GLN A 150 16.26 39.53 57.75
CA GLN A 150 17.71 39.73 57.92
C GLN A 150 18.08 41.22 57.99
N GLY A 151 17.47 42.07 57.16
CA GLY A 151 17.68 43.52 57.21
C GLY A 151 17.24 44.14 58.54
N SER A 152 16.10 43.71 59.08
CA SER A 152 15.61 44.17 60.38
C SER A 152 16.52 43.74 61.54
N GLU A 153 17.00 42.50 61.52
CA GLU A 153 17.95 41.96 62.50
C GLU A 153 19.28 42.71 62.45
N LEU A 154 19.81 42.98 61.25
CA LEU A 154 21.03 43.75 61.06
C LEU A 154 20.88 45.20 61.55
N ARG A 155 19.72 45.83 61.30
CA ARG A 155 19.44 47.19 61.79
C ARG A 155 19.34 47.23 63.31
N GLY A 156 18.69 46.23 63.91
CA GLY A 156 18.59 46.06 65.35
C GLY A 156 19.96 45.87 66.00
N SER A 157 20.81 45.01 65.43
CA SER A 157 22.17 44.80 65.93
C SER A 157 23.02 46.07 65.82
N HIS A 158 22.92 46.82 64.72
CA HIS A 158 23.58 48.11 64.56
C HIS A 158 23.17 49.13 65.63
N LEU A 159 21.86 49.30 65.87
CA LEU A 159 21.35 50.22 66.91
C LEU A 159 21.81 49.81 68.32
N SER A 160 21.84 48.51 68.60
CA SER A 160 22.33 48.00 69.88
C SER A 160 23.83 48.31 70.05
N LEU A 161 24.62 48.16 68.99
CA LEU A 161 26.05 48.45 69.00
C LEU A 161 26.31 49.95 69.21
N GLU A 162 25.54 50.80 68.53
CA GLU A 162 25.63 52.26 68.67
C GLU A 162 25.29 52.71 70.11
N SER A 163 24.26 52.11 70.71
CA SER A 163 23.88 52.37 72.10
C SER A 163 24.99 51.95 73.07
N ARG A 164 25.59 50.76 72.86
CA ARG A 164 26.75 50.29 73.65
C ARG A 164 27.96 51.21 73.48
N TYR A 165 28.24 51.67 72.26
CA TYR A 165 29.32 52.62 71.99
C TYR A 165 29.10 53.95 72.70
N LYS A 166 27.89 54.53 72.64
CA LYS A 166 27.53 55.75 73.36
C LYS A 166 27.70 55.58 74.87
N LEU A 167 27.24 54.46 75.42
CA LEU A 167 27.39 54.16 76.85
C LEU A 167 28.86 54.01 77.24
N ALA A 168 29.66 53.31 76.44
CA ALA A 168 31.10 53.17 76.67
C ALA A 168 31.79 54.54 76.64
N ASN A 169 31.50 55.37 75.65
CA ASN A 169 32.08 56.71 75.53
C ASN A 169 31.71 57.60 76.74
N TRP A 170 30.46 57.51 77.22
CA TRP A 170 30.03 58.19 78.43
C TRP A 170 30.77 57.68 79.68
N GLN A 171 30.95 56.37 79.82
CA GLN A 171 31.72 55.80 80.93
C GLN A 171 33.18 56.25 80.90
N PHE A 172 33.82 56.25 79.73
CA PHE A 172 35.17 56.80 79.58
C PHE A 172 35.22 58.29 79.96
N GLY A 173 34.23 59.09 79.56
CA GLY A 173 34.13 60.49 79.96
C GLY A 173 34.06 60.68 81.48
N ILE A 174 33.27 59.87 82.19
CA ILE A 174 33.21 59.88 83.65
C ILE A 174 34.57 59.50 84.25
N ILE A 175 35.19 58.43 83.78
CA ILE A 175 36.49 57.97 84.29
C ILE A 175 37.55 59.08 84.10
N ILE A 176 37.59 59.70 82.92
CA ILE A 176 38.50 60.82 82.63
C ILE A 176 38.24 61.97 83.60
N LEU A 177 36.98 62.35 83.82
CA LEU A 177 36.61 63.41 84.78
C LEU A 177 37.03 63.04 86.21
N CYS A 178 36.76 61.81 86.65
CA CYS A 178 37.14 61.29 87.97
C CYS A 178 38.65 61.27 88.19
N LEU A 179 39.45 61.04 87.15
CA LEU A 179 40.92 61.10 87.23
C LEU A 179 41.43 62.55 87.14
N ALA A 180 40.80 63.41 86.33
CA ALA A 180 41.21 64.79 86.13
C ALA A 180 40.97 65.68 87.35
N ILE A 181 39.88 65.48 88.11
CA ILE A 181 39.57 66.26 89.33
C ILE A 181 40.66 66.14 90.41
N PRO A 182 41.08 64.94 90.86
CA PRO A 182 42.12 64.81 91.88
C PRO A 182 43.48 65.27 91.36
N VAL A 183 43.85 64.97 90.11
CA VAL A 183 45.11 65.47 89.51
C VAL A 183 45.11 67.00 89.42
N GLY A 184 44.00 67.60 88.99
CA GLY A 184 43.84 69.05 88.95
C GLY A 184 43.87 69.69 90.33
N ARG A 185 43.28 69.03 91.34
CA ARG A 185 43.34 69.47 92.74
C ARG A 185 44.77 69.40 93.29
N GLU A 186 45.49 68.32 93.05
CA GLU A 186 46.90 68.19 93.44
C GLU A 186 47.78 69.22 92.73
N PHE A 187 47.52 69.48 91.45
CA PHE A 187 48.24 70.50 90.68
C PHE A 187 47.95 71.93 91.18
N LEU A 188 46.70 72.25 91.51
CA LEU A 188 46.34 73.54 92.13
C LEU A 188 46.94 73.69 93.53
N ASN A 189 46.95 72.63 94.34
CA ASN A 189 47.63 72.61 95.64
C ASN A 189 49.14 72.82 95.48
N PHE A 190 49.76 72.21 94.48
CA PHE A 190 51.17 72.40 94.14
C PHE A 190 51.46 73.85 93.73
N LEU A 191 50.61 74.46 92.89
CA LEU A 191 50.73 75.88 92.54
C LEU A 191 50.51 76.81 93.75
N ALA A 192 49.52 76.52 94.60
CA ALA A 192 49.25 77.30 95.81
C ALA A 192 50.37 77.21 96.85
N ASN A 193 51.07 76.07 96.94
CA ASN A 193 52.25 75.93 97.79
C ASN A 193 53.51 76.56 97.18
N THR A 194 53.66 76.57 95.86
CA THR A 194 54.81 77.19 95.19
C THR A 194 54.70 78.71 95.09
N PHE A 195 53.49 79.28 95.07
CA PHE A 195 53.24 80.73 95.13
C PHE A 195 52.97 81.28 96.54
N LYS A 196 53.14 80.48 97.59
CA LYS A 196 53.24 80.97 98.98
C LYS A 196 54.67 81.46 99.24
N PHE A 197 55.00 82.63 98.71
CA PHE A 197 56.08 83.52 99.18
C PHE A 197 55.80 84.94 98.68
#